data_AF-A0A2V8GR11-F1
#
_entry.id   AF-A0A2V8GR11-F1
#
_cell.length_a   1.000
_cell.length_b   1.000
_cell.length_c   1.000
_cell.angle_alpha   90.00
_cell.angle_beta   90.00
_cell.angle_gamma   90.00
#
_symmetry.space_group_name_H-M   'P 1'
#
loop_
_entity.id
_entity.type
_entity.pdbx_description
1 polymer ?
#
loop_
_entity_poly.entity_id
_entity_poly.type
_entity_poly.pdbx_seq_one_letter_code
_entity_poly.pdbx_strand_id
1 'polypeptide(L)'
;MDASSILDTLKTAVPGASYEAGASVDFATIYVPAASLVETCRALRDTPSLRFNVLIEVTAADYLPREPRFEVVYHLLSIPNRLRLRVKVRVASNEVDGVLPTVQSIWPAAGWPEREIGKDTPRARITPSRFARPRRPMSRSRSRKTSSRRTSREIV
;
A
#
# COMPACT_ATOMS: atom_id res chain seq x y z
N MET A 1 1.11 -22.94 9.80
CA MET A 1 2.26 -22.17 10.32
C MET A 1 1.72 -21.20 11.35
N ASP A 2 2.33 -21.17 12.53
CA ASP A 2 1.96 -20.29 13.64
C ASP A 2 2.63 -18.92 13.50
N ALA A 3 2.25 -17.97 14.37
CA ALA A 3 2.84 -16.63 14.37
C ALA A 3 4.35 -16.69 14.67
N SER A 4 4.78 -17.54 15.61
CA SER A 4 6.19 -17.73 16.01
C SER A 4 7.09 -18.07 14.82
N SER A 5 6.73 -19.09 14.04
CA SER A 5 7.55 -19.52 12.89
C SER A 5 7.67 -18.43 11.83
N ILE A 6 6.59 -17.66 11.61
CA ILE A 6 6.60 -16.52 10.69
C ILE A 6 7.54 -15.44 11.22
N LEU A 7 7.46 -15.11 12.51
CA LEU A 7 8.31 -14.11 13.12
C LEU A 7 9.79 -14.48 13.07
N ASP A 8 10.13 -15.75 13.28
CA ASP A 8 11.53 -16.19 13.20
C ASP A 8 12.08 -16.06 11.78
N THR A 9 11.26 -16.40 10.77
CA THR A 9 11.62 -16.17 9.36
C THR A 9 11.80 -14.67 9.07
N LEU A 10 10.93 -13.82 9.60
CA LEU A 10 10.98 -12.37 9.40
C LEU A 10 12.18 -11.70 10.08
N LYS A 11 12.57 -12.16 11.28
CA LYS A 11 13.76 -11.65 11.98
C LYS A 11 15.03 -11.90 11.17
N THR A 12 15.10 -13.02 10.45
CA THR A 12 16.22 -13.31 9.53
C THR A 12 16.17 -12.45 8.28
N ALA A 13 14.98 -12.23 7.71
CA ALA A 13 14.82 -11.49 6.46
C ALA A 13 14.96 -9.96 6.63
N VAL A 14 14.54 -9.42 7.78
CA VAL A 14 14.56 -7.98 8.10
C VAL A 14 15.21 -7.81 9.48
N PRO A 15 16.55 -7.80 9.56
CA PRO A 15 17.25 -7.63 10.81
C PRO A 15 16.99 -6.23 11.39
N GLY A 16 16.74 -6.14 12.70
CA GLY A 16 16.54 -4.87 13.42
C GLY A 16 15.09 -4.44 13.60
N ALA A 17 14.11 -5.13 12.99
CA ALA A 17 12.70 -4.88 13.24
C ALA A 17 12.21 -5.63 14.50
N SER A 18 11.50 -4.92 15.38
CA SER A 18 10.88 -5.49 16.58
C SER A 18 9.45 -5.98 16.27
N TYR A 19 9.26 -7.30 16.20
CA TYR A 19 7.95 -7.89 15.96
C TYR A 19 7.33 -8.45 17.24
N GLU A 20 6.00 -8.41 17.32
CA GLU A 20 5.24 -9.05 18.40
C GLU A 20 4.20 -10.01 17.81
N ALA A 21 3.98 -11.16 18.45
CA ALA A 21 2.86 -12.03 18.12
C ALA A 21 1.58 -11.46 18.73
N GLY A 22 0.50 -11.39 17.94
CA GLY A 22 -0.82 -11.03 18.44
C GLY A 22 -1.63 -12.26 18.83
N ALA A 23 -2.42 -12.14 19.90
CA ALA A 23 -3.41 -13.15 20.25
C ALA A 23 -4.45 -13.28 19.14
N SER A 24 -4.67 -14.49 18.65
CA SER A 24 -5.66 -14.82 17.61
C SER A 24 -6.07 -16.28 17.74
N VAL A 25 -7.33 -16.57 17.44
CA VAL A 25 -7.89 -17.94 17.49
C VAL A 25 -7.98 -18.57 16.10
N ASP A 26 -8.06 -17.74 15.06
CA ASP A 26 -8.37 -18.12 13.69
C ASP A 26 -7.12 -18.33 12.82
N PHE A 27 -6.22 -17.34 12.78
CA PHE A 27 -4.98 -17.39 12.01
C PHE A 27 -3.92 -16.46 12.61
N ALA A 28 -2.67 -16.66 12.20
CA ALA A 28 -1.52 -15.93 12.75
C ALA A 28 -1.73 -14.40 12.64
N THR A 29 -1.48 -13.71 13.75
CA THR A 29 -1.50 -12.25 13.82
C THR A 29 -0.15 -11.78 14.31
N ILE A 30 0.41 -10.78 13.65
CA ILE A 30 1.69 -10.16 14.02
C ILE A 30 1.54 -8.65 14.07
N TYR A 31 2.25 -8.02 15.00
CA TYR A 31 2.42 -6.57 15.02
C TYR A 31 3.75 -6.20 14.38
N VAL A 32 3.70 -5.20 13.50
CA VAL A 32 4.84 -4.70 12.74
C VAL A 32 5.00 -3.20 13.02
N PRO A 33 6.22 -2.73 13.32
CA PRO A 33 6.49 -1.30 13.45
C PRO A 33 6.23 -0.56 12.13
N ALA A 34 5.71 0.67 12.22
CA ALA A 34 5.47 1.51 11.04
C ALA A 34 6.73 1.70 10.18
N ALA A 35 7.89 1.87 10.82
CA ALA A 35 9.18 2.10 10.17
C ALA A 35 9.63 0.93 9.28
N SER A 36 9.36 -0.31 9.67
CA SER A 36 9.76 -1.52 8.93
C SER A 36 8.63 -2.11 8.09
N LEU A 37 7.47 -1.45 8.01
CA LEU A 37 6.27 -1.99 7.34
C LEU A 37 6.55 -2.44 5.91
N VAL A 38 7.14 -1.56 5.09
CA VAL A 38 7.35 -1.85 3.66
C VAL A 38 8.34 -3.00 3.46
N GLU A 39 9.44 -3.00 4.21
CA GLU A 39 10.46 -4.06 4.14
C GLU A 39 9.90 -5.41 4.60
N THR A 40 9.14 -5.40 5.70
CA THR A 40 8.43 -6.58 6.21
C THR A 40 7.45 -7.11 5.18
N CYS A 41 6.64 -6.25 4.57
CA CYS A 41 5.68 -6.65 3.55
C CYS A 41 6.37 -7.21 2.29
N ARG A 42 7.52 -6.68 1.89
CA ARG A 42 8.33 -7.27 0.81
C ARG A 42 8.84 -8.65 1.19
N ALA A 43 9.40 -8.81 2.39
CA ALA A 43 9.87 -10.10 2.88
C ALA A 43 8.73 -11.13 2.94
N LEU A 44 7.54 -10.75 3.42
CA LEU A 44 6.35 -11.60 3.45
C LEU A 44 5.94 -12.10 2.05
N ARG A 45 6.02 -11.24 1.03
CA ARG A 45 5.68 -11.60 -0.35
C ARG A 45 6.77 -12.44 -1.02
N ASP A 46 8.03 -12.06 -0.86
CA ASP A 46 9.14 -12.55 -1.69
C ASP A 46 9.84 -13.79 -1.08
N THR A 47 9.70 -14.03 0.23
CA THR A 47 10.30 -15.21 0.88
C THR A 47 9.58 -16.49 0.44
N PRO A 48 10.28 -17.49 -0.15
CA PRO A 48 9.65 -18.71 -0.67
C PRO A 48 8.79 -19.51 0.32
N SER A 49 9.19 -19.55 1.59
CA SER A 49 8.45 -20.25 2.66
C SER A 49 7.18 -19.51 3.11
N LEU A 50 7.05 -18.20 2.80
CA LEU A 50 5.90 -17.37 3.18
C LEU A 50 4.99 -17.10 1.98
N ARG A 51 5.53 -16.48 0.92
CA ARG A 51 4.85 -16.18 -0.36
C ARG A 51 3.43 -15.65 -0.21
N PHE A 52 3.23 -14.62 0.61
CA PHE A 52 1.95 -13.92 0.73
C PHE A 52 1.63 -13.13 -0.54
N ASN A 53 1.14 -13.84 -1.56
CA ASN A 53 0.97 -13.32 -2.91
C ASN A 53 -0.36 -12.57 -3.11
N VAL A 54 -1.29 -12.64 -2.15
CA VAL A 54 -2.59 -11.98 -2.22
C VAL A 54 -2.81 -11.10 -1.00
N LEU A 55 -3.11 -9.82 -1.24
CA LEU A 55 -3.68 -8.92 -0.25
C LEU A 55 -5.20 -9.00 -0.35
N ILE A 56 -5.85 -9.43 0.74
CA ILE A 56 -7.30 -9.62 0.80
C ILE A 56 -7.99 -8.31 1.16
N GLU A 57 -7.47 -7.62 2.17
CA GLU A 57 -8.11 -6.44 2.74
C GLU A 57 -7.08 -5.55 3.43
N VAL A 58 -7.36 -4.24 3.42
CA VAL A 58 -6.75 -3.26 4.33
C VAL A 58 -7.88 -2.55 5.06
N THR A 59 -7.82 -2.54 6.39
CA THR A 59 -8.82 -1.89 7.25
C THR A 59 -8.13 -1.16 8.40
N ALA A 60 -8.87 -0.33 9.13
CA ALA A 60 -8.37 0.35 10.32
C ALA A 60 -9.35 0.18 11.48
N ALA A 61 -8.81 0.03 12.68
CA ALA A 61 -9.57 -0.05 13.92
C ALA A 61 -9.20 1.13 14.82
N ASP A 62 -10.23 1.73 15.43
CA ASP A 62 -10.10 2.81 16.40
C ASP A 62 -10.40 2.27 17.80
N TYR A 63 -9.40 2.31 18.67
CA TYR A 63 -9.47 1.82 20.05
C TYR A 63 -9.36 2.96 21.06
N LEU A 64 -10.44 3.68 21.31
CA LEU A 64 -10.50 4.64 22.44
C LEU A 64 -10.77 3.89 23.76
N PRO A 65 -10.06 4.15 24.88
CA PRO A 65 -9.07 5.22 25.14
C PRO A 65 -7.59 4.79 25.04
N ARG A 66 -7.26 3.74 24.29
CA ARG A 66 -5.89 3.18 24.21
C ARG A 66 -4.96 4.11 23.42
N GLU A 67 -3.67 4.12 23.77
CA GLU A 67 -2.61 4.72 22.96
C GLU A 67 -1.53 3.65 22.64
N PRO A 68 -1.12 3.47 21.37
CA PRO A 68 -1.63 4.13 20.17
C PRO A 68 -3.09 3.78 19.85
N ARG A 69 -3.88 4.79 19.48
CA ARG A 69 -5.34 4.70 19.28
C ARG A 69 -5.73 3.87 18.06
N PHE A 70 -5.00 4.04 16.96
CA PHE A 70 -5.37 3.46 15.68
C PHE A 70 -4.53 2.21 15.39
N GLU A 71 -5.16 1.19 14.81
CA GLU A 71 -4.47 0.04 14.23
C GLU A 71 -4.85 -0.08 12.77
N VAL A 72 -3.87 -0.07 11.87
CA VAL A 72 -4.08 -0.46 10.47
C VAL A 72 -3.80 -1.95 10.33
N VAL A 73 -4.74 -2.66 9.72
CA VAL A 73 -4.75 -4.12 9.63
C VAL A 73 -4.73 -4.53 8.17
N TYR A 74 -3.74 -5.35 7.81
CA TYR A 74 -3.61 -5.97 6.49
C TYR A 74 -3.91 -7.46 6.62
N HIS A 75 -4.86 -7.96 5.82
CA HIS A 75 -5.14 -9.38 5.71
C HIS A 75 -4.44 -9.95 4.48
N LEU A 76 -3.51 -10.88 4.70
CA LEU A 76 -2.68 -11.49 3.67
C LEU A 76 -3.00 -12.97 3.52
N LEU A 77 -2.97 -13.44 2.28
CA LEU A 77 -3.15 -14.83 1.90
C LEU A 77 -1.97 -15.30 1.04
N SER A 78 -1.38 -16.41 1.45
CA SER A 78 -0.47 -17.21 0.62
C SER A 78 -1.25 -18.38 0.05
N ILE A 79 -1.59 -18.29 -1.23
CA ILE A 79 -2.18 -19.42 -1.97
C ILE A 79 -1.21 -20.61 -2.05
N PRO A 80 0.08 -20.44 -2.45
CA PRO A 80 0.95 -21.58 -2.64
C PRO A 80 1.25 -22.33 -1.34
N ASN A 81 1.37 -21.61 -0.22
CA ASN A 81 1.69 -22.21 1.08
C ASN A 81 0.45 -22.42 1.96
N ARG A 82 -0.75 -22.06 1.47
CA ARG A 82 -2.04 -22.14 2.19
C ARG A 82 -2.01 -21.47 3.56
N LEU A 83 -1.38 -20.30 3.64
CA LEU A 83 -1.22 -19.54 4.89
C LEU A 83 -2.11 -18.29 4.88
N ARG A 84 -2.64 -17.93 6.05
CA ARG A 84 -3.31 -16.65 6.31
C ARG A 84 -2.56 -15.91 7.40
N LEU A 85 -2.40 -14.61 7.21
CA LEU A 85 -1.68 -13.75 8.15
C LEU A 85 -2.39 -12.41 8.29
N ARG A 86 -2.51 -11.96 9.53
CA ARG A 86 -2.92 -10.60 9.88
C ARG A 86 -1.70 -9.80 10.27
N VAL A 87 -1.43 -8.74 9.55
CA VAL A 87 -0.39 -7.77 9.91
C VAL A 87 -1.06 -6.56 10.51
N LYS A 88 -0.73 -6.24 11.75
CA LYS A 88 -1.25 -5.08 12.46
C LYS A 88 -0.15 -4.04 12.67
N VAL A 89 -0.46 -2.78 12.40
CA VAL A 89 0.45 -1.66 12.62
C VAL A 89 -0.25 -0.69 13.54
N ARG A 90 0.35 -0.41 14.70
CA ARG A 90 -0.15 0.59 15.63
C ARG A 90 0.27 1.97 15.13
N VAL A 91 -0.67 2.89 15.06
CA VAL A 91 -0.48 4.24 14.52
C VAL A 91 -0.84 5.25 15.59
N ALA A 92 0.11 6.14 15.88
CA ALA A 92 -0.09 7.21 16.85
C ALA A 92 -1.11 8.23 16.32
N SER A 93 -1.78 8.93 17.23
CA SER A 93 -2.76 9.97 16.86
C SER A 93 -2.13 11.31 16.44
N ASN A 94 -0.80 11.40 16.35
CA ASN A 94 -0.08 12.64 16.06
C ASN A 94 0.20 12.78 14.54
N GLU A 95 0.52 13.98 14.08
CA GLU A 95 0.68 14.23 12.64
C GLU A 95 1.97 13.67 12.04
N VAL A 96 2.97 13.39 12.88
CA VAL A 96 4.32 12.97 12.47
C VAL A 96 4.40 11.44 12.40
N ASP A 97 4.01 10.75 13.48
CA ASP A 97 4.06 9.28 13.57
C ASP A 97 2.74 8.64 13.12
N GLY A 98 1.71 9.45 12.84
CA GLY A 98 0.44 9.03 12.26
C GLY A 98 0.50 8.74 10.76
N VAL A 99 1.66 8.82 10.12
CA VAL A 99 1.82 8.60 8.68
C VAL A 99 2.49 7.25 8.40
N LEU A 100 1.76 6.32 7.79
CA LEU A 100 2.30 5.04 7.34
C LEU A 100 2.81 5.08 5.90
N PRO A 101 3.83 4.29 5.54
CA PRO A 101 4.21 4.10 4.16
C PRO A 101 3.21 3.18 3.43
N THR A 102 2.94 3.46 2.15
CA THR A 102 2.06 2.62 1.32
C THR A 102 2.70 1.28 0.95
N VAL A 103 1.90 0.23 0.87
CA VAL A 103 2.30 -1.09 0.36
C VAL A 103 1.78 -1.34 -1.07
N GLN A 104 1.24 -0.33 -1.73
CA GLN A 104 0.71 -0.44 -3.10
C GLN A 104 1.75 -0.93 -4.12
N SER A 105 3.04 -0.60 -3.94
CA SER A 105 4.11 -1.11 -4.81
C SER A 105 4.33 -2.63 -4.65
N ILE A 106 3.85 -3.20 -3.54
CA ILE A 106 3.99 -4.62 -3.22
C ILE A 106 2.75 -5.37 -3.70
N TRP A 107 1.57 -4.86 -3.32
CA TRP A 107 0.26 -5.34 -3.77
C TRP A 107 -0.53 -4.15 -4.34
N PRO A 108 -0.70 -4.07 -5.69
CA PRO A 108 -1.43 -2.96 -6.31
C PRO A 108 -2.86 -2.77 -5.80
N ALA A 109 -3.49 -3.84 -5.30
CA ALA A 109 -4.81 -3.82 -4.70
C ALA A 109 -4.91 -2.94 -3.43
N ALA A 110 -3.80 -2.61 -2.78
CA ALA A 110 -3.80 -1.78 -1.56
C ALA A 110 -4.19 -0.31 -1.83
N GLY A 111 -4.00 0.19 -3.05
CA GLY A 111 -4.07 1.62 -3.32
C GLY A 111 -5.44 2.25 -3.07
N TRP A 112 -6.54 1.53 -3.35
CA TRP A 112 -7.88 2.04 -3.05
C TRP A 112 -8.21 2.02 -1.55
N PRO A 113 -8.10 0.89 -0.82
CA PRO A 113 -8.46 0.85 0.60
C PRO A 113 -7.54 1.72 1.47
N GLU A 114 -6.24 1.85 1.16
CA GLU A 114 -5.33 2.77 1.87
C GLU A 114 -5.82 4.23 1.82
N ARG A 115 -6.39 4.65 0.68
CA ARG A 115 -6.94 6.00 0.52
C ARG A 115 -8.23 6.21 1.32
N GLU A 116 -9.07 5.20 1.43
CA GLU A 116 -10.33 5.32 2.18
C GLU A 116 -10.05 5.38 3.69
N ILE A 117 -9.10 4.59 4.19
CA ILE A 117 -8.63 4.68 5.59
C ILE A 117 -8.16 6.09 5.94
N GLY A 118 -7.38 6.72 5.06
CA GLY A 118 -6.90 8.09 5.28
C GLY A 118 -8.00 9.16 5.30
N LYS A 119 -9.17 8.90 4.69
CA LYS A 119 -10.33 9.80 4.77
C LYS A 119 -11.11 9.61 6.07
N ASP A 120 -11.35 8.36 6.44
CA ASP A 120 -12.17 8.01 7.60
C ASP A 120 -11.41 8.22 8.91
N THR A 121 -10.08 8.11 8.88
CA THR A 121 -9.19 8.27 10.03
C THR A 121 -8.18 9.40 9.77
N PRO A 122 -8.56 10.68 9.92
CA PRO A 122 -7.71 11.82 9.49
C PRO A 122 -6.38 11.94 10.24
N ARG A 123 -6.25 11.24 11.38
CA ARG A 123 -5.02 11.18 12.20
C ARG A 123 -4.16 9.94 11.92
N ALA A 124 -4.63 8.97 11.13
CA ALA A 124 -3.87 7.82 10.65
C ALA A 124 -3.79 7.88 9.11
N ARG A 125 -2.81 8.63 8.60
CA ARG A 125 -2.63 8.86 7.16
C ARG A 125 -1.72 7.81 6.56
N ILE A 126 -1.93 7.47 5.29
CA ILE A 126 -1.03 6.63 4.51
C ILE A 126 -0.41 7.48 3.40
N THR A 127 0.91 7.43 3.26
CA THR A 127 1.65 8.19 2.26
C THR A 127 1.20 7.76 0.87
N PRO A 128 0.76 8.68 0.00
CA PRO A 128 0.32 8.32 -1.33
C PRO A 128 1.48 7.73 -2.13
N SER A 129 1.20 6.66 -2.89
CA SER A 129 2.15 6.16 -3.87
C SER A 129 2.50 7.27 -4.86
N ARG A 130 3.79 7.58 -5.00
CA ARG A 130 4.32 8.42 -6.10
C ARG A 130 4.23 7.63 -7.40
N PHE A 131 3.03 7.27 -7.84
CA PHE A 131 2.80 6.91 -9.23
C PHE A 131 2.98 8.21 -10.00
N ALA A 132 4.18 8.42 -10.55
CA ALA A 132 4.44 9.50 -11.49
C ALA A 132 3.44 9.32 -12.63
N ARG A 133 2.34 10.09 -12.62
CA ARG A 133 1.48 10.20 -13.80
C ARG A 133 2.41 10.61 -14.94
N PRO A 134 2.55 9.82 -16.02
CA PRO A 134 3.27 10.31 -17.17
C PRO A 134 2.56 11.59 -17.59
N ARG A 135 3.28 12.72 -17.56
CA ARG A 135 2.75 13.99 -18.05
C ARG A 135 2.31 13.73 -19.48
N ARG A 136 0.99 13.72 -19.74
CA ARG A 136 0.47 13.64 -21.10
C ARG A 136 1.17 14.75 -21.88
N PRO A 137 1.94 14.45 -22.94
CA PRO A 137 2.47 15.51 -23.78
C PRO A 137 1.29 16.26 -24.36
N MET A 138 1.22 17.55 -24.05
CA MET A 138 0.20 18.47 -24.54
C MET A 138 0.30 18.45 -26.07
N SER A 139 -0.67 17.87 -26.77
CA SER A 139 -0.63 17.83 -28.23
C SER A 139 -0.77 19.28 -28.73
N ARG A 140 0.32 19.83 -29.24
CA ARG A 140 0.27 21.11 -29.97
C ARG A 140 -0.53 20.87 -31.24
N SER A 141 -1.77 21.34 -31.27
CA SER A 141 -2.57 21.40 -32.50
C SER A 141 -1.83 22.28 -33.51
N ARG A 142 -1.28 21.66 -34.56
CA ARG A 142 -0.77 22.39 -35.73
C ARG A 142 -1.96 22.98 -36.48
N SER A 143 -2.20 24.27 -36.31
CA SER A 143 -3.07 25.07 -37.17
C SER A 143 -2.52 25.02 -38.61
N ARG A 144 -3.19 24.28 -39.50
CA ARG A 144 -2.92 24.31 -40.94
C ARG A 144 -3.55 25.58 -41.50
N LYS A 145 -2.73 26.57 -41.86
CA LYS A 145 -3.14 27.68 -42.74
C LYS A 145 -3.54 27.11 -44.11
N THR A 146 -4.79 27.23 -44.48
CA THR A 146 -5.29 27.00 -45.84
C THR A 146 -5.06 28.27 -46.67
N SER A 147 -4.02 28.26 -47.50
CA SER A 147 -3.80 29.29 -48.52
C SER A 147 -4.71 29.02 -49.72
N SER A 148 -5.84 29.73 -49.77
CA SER A 148 -6.71 29.79 -50.95
C SER A 148 -5.99 30.50 -52.10
N ARG A 149 -5.59 29.75 -53.14
CA ARG A 149 -5.21 30.33 -54.44
C ARG A 149 -6.49 30.51 -55.27
N ARG A 150 -6.92 31.77 -55.42
CA ARG A 150 -7.95 32.20 -56.37
C ARG A 150 -7.33 32.22 -57.76
N THR A 151 -7.71 31.30 -58.63
CA THR A 151 -7.49 31.41 -60.08
C THR A 151 -8.69 32.16 -60.67
N SER A 152 -8.48 33.43 -61.00
CA SER A 152 -9.42 34.20 -61.81
C SER A 152 -9.30 33.75 -63.27
N ARG A 153 -10.43 33.32 -63.84
CA ARG A 153 -10.59 33.07 -65.28
C ARG A 153 -10.73 34.40 -66.01
N GLU A 154 -9.92 34.62 -67.03
CA GLU A 154 -10.19 35.56 -68.12
C GLU A 154 -11.25 34.96 -69.04
N ILE A 155 -12.30 35.72 -69.35
CA ILE A 155 -13.06 35.61 -70.61
C ILE A 155 -13.45 37.04 -71.03
N VAL A 156 -13.23 37.29 -72.32
CA VAL A 156 -13.50 38.45 -73.19
C VAL A 156 -14.78 39.23 -72.88
#